data_AF-A0AAV7EN68-F1
#
_entry.id   AF-A0AAV7EN68-F1
#
_cell.length_a   1.000
_cell.length_b   1.000
_cell.length_c   1.000
_cell.angle_alpha   90.00
_cell.angle_beta   90.00
_cell.angle_gamma   90.00
#
_symmetry.space_group_name_H-M   'P 1'
#
loop_
_entity.id
_entity.type
_entity.pdbx_description
1 polymer ?
#
loop_
_entity_poly.entity_id
_entity_poly.type
_entity_poly.pdbx_seq_one_letter_code
_entity_poly.pdbx_strand_id
1 'polypeptide(L)'
;MSGASMALQCNSFLSCSHGTSKTRTSISLPFPSLPSNNLPFRFVPKNVKSLRNFSFLRSAISALVSETSGISSETSGASPVSLTYLEGNSWLWDVGGMKILVDPILVGNLDFGIPWLYDAAKKVLKNFQLSDLPEIDCLLITQSLDDHCHVRTLKPLSQKFPGLRVISTPNAEPILSPLFDSVSYLEPGQTFELEKKDNSKVTITATAGPVLGPPWQRPENGYLVKCQESQLTLYYEPHCVYNKTFLEKERADIVITPVIKQLLPSFTLVSGQEDAVKLAKLLQAKFVVPMKNGDLDSKGLLSRIIFSEGTVESFKVILSRELPGVQVLEPEPGVPLQIPSAP
;
A
#
# COMPACT_ATOMS: atom_id res chain seq x y z
N MET A 1 3.40 -57.89 6.58
CA MET A 1 4.72 -58.33 6.08
C MET A 1 4.55 -58.80 4.65
N SER A 2 5.42 -58.31 3.75
CA SER A 2 5.71 -58.81 2.39
C SER A 2 4.54 -58.82 1.38
N GLY A 3 4.56 -58.16 0.22
CA GLY A 3 5.67 -57.65 -0.59
C GLY A 3 5.54 -58.22 -2.02
N ALA A 4 5.40 -57.35 -3.02
CA ALA A 4 5.74 -57.49 -4.47
C ALA A 4 4.96 -56.41 -5.25
N SER A 5 5.59 -55.31 -5.68
CA SER A 5 6.30 -55.13 -6.96
C SER A 5 5.42 -55.23 -8.20
N MET A 6 5.29 -54.12 -8.94
CA MET A 6 5.44 -54.08 -10.40
C MET A 6 5.40 -52.64 -10.91
N ALA A 7 6.47 -52.27 -11.61
CA ALA A 7 6.63 -51.06 -12.39
C ALA A 7 5.95 -51.22 -13.76
N LEU A 8 5.44 -50.12 -14.32
CA LEU A 8 5.11 -50.02 -15.74
C LEU A 8 5.67 -48.69 -16.28
N GLN A 9 6.85 -48.80 -16.92
CA GLN A 9 7.29 -47.90 -17.98
C GLN A 9 6.55 -48.26 -19.26
N CYS A 10 6.11 -47.25 -20.01
CA CYS A 10 5.89 -47.37 -21.45
C CYS A 10 6.54 -46.18 -22.16
N ASN A 11 7.54 -46.50 -22.98
CA ASN A 11 8.11 -45.66 -24.02
C ASN A 11 7.18 -45.63 -25.24
N SER A 12 7.14 -44.50 -25.95
CA SER A 12 7.09 -44.53 -27.41
C SER A 12 7.85 -43.34 -28.00
N PHE A 13 8.87 -43.71 -28.76
CA PHE A 13 9.66 -42.90 -29.67
C PHE A 13 8.80 -42.37 -30.83
N LEU A 14 9.10 -41.18 -31.32
CA LEU A 14 9.21 -40.90 -32.76
C LEU A 14 9.99 -39.59 -32.95
N SER A 15 11.26 -39.76 -33.30
CA SER A 15 12.13 -38.78 -33.93
C SER A 15 11.92 -38.79 -35.44
N CYS A 16 11.82 -37.61 -36.06
CA CYS A 16 12.24 -37.43 -37.46
C CYS A 16 12.71 -35.99 -37.69
N SER A 17 13.72 -35.89 -38.55
CA SER A 17 14.66 -34.80 -38.69
C SER A 17 14.64 -34.23 -40.10
N HIS A 18 15.01 -32.94 -40.22
CA HIS A 18 15.59 -32.25 -41.39
C HIS A 18 14.67 -31.91 -42.58
N GLY A 19 14.77 -30.65 -43.04
CA GLY A 19 14.26 -30.24 -44.34
C GLY A 19 14.14 -28.73 -44.52
N THR A 20 15.04 -28.17 -45.30
CA THR A 20 15.33 -26.75 -45.57
C THR A 20 14.28 -25.95 -46.36
N SER A 21 14.40 -24.62 -46.26
CA SER A 21 14.34 -23.62 -47.35
C SER A 21 13.06 -22.80 -47.55
N LYS A 22 13.22 -21.50 -47.30
CA LYS A 22 12.75 -20.32 -48.05
C LYS A 22 11.37 -20.38 -48.72
N THR A 23 10.46 -19.52 -48.28
CA THR A 23 9.85 -18.51 -49.17
C THR A 23 9.41 -17.29 -48.37
N ARG A 24 9.71 -16.13 -48.96
CA ARG A 24 9.45 -14.79 -48.47
C ARG A 24 8.19 -14.33 -49.20
N THR A 25 7.11 -14.06 -48.50
CA THR A 25 5.94 -13.37 -49.06
C THR A 25 5.57 -12.23 -48.14
N SER A 26 6.04 -11.04 -48.52
CA SER A 26 5.60 -9.75 -48.02
C SER A 26 4.17 -9.49 -48.49
N ILE A 27 3.22 -9.42 -47.55
CA ILE A 27 1.90 -8.87 -47.81
C ILE A 27 1.93 -7.42 -47.29
N SER A 28 2.10 -6.49 -48.22
CA SER A 28 1.96 -5.05 -48.03
C SER A 28 0.48 -4.68 -47.99
N LEU A 29 0.00 -4.19 -46.84
CA LEU A 29 -1.30 -3.54 -46.72
C LEU A 29 -1.12 -2.01 -46.85
N PRO A 30 -2.01 -1.30 -47.56
CA PRO A 30 -1.83 0.12 -47.86
C PRO A 30 -2.21 1.00 -46.66
N PHE A 31 -1.33 1.95 -46.37
CA PHE A 31 -1.60 3.10 -45.49
C PHE A 31 -2.66 4.01 -46.12
N PRO A 32 -3.69 4.46 -45.38
CA PRO A 32 -4.47 5.61 -45.78
C PRO A 32 -3.75 6.90 -45.39
N SER A 33 -3.62 7.79 -46.37
CA SER A 33 -3.00 9.11 -46.33
C SER A 33 -3.74 10.10 -45.42
N LEU A 34 -2.98 10.76 -44.55
CA LEU A 34 -3.38 11.97 -43.81
C LEU A 34 -3.58 13.15 -44.79
N PRO A 35 -4.66 13.94 -44.67
CA PRO A 35 -4.73 15.25 -45.30
C PRO A 35 -4.05 16.30 -44.42
N SER A 36 -3.09 16.99 -45.01
CA SER A 36 -2.49 18.23 -44.55
C SER A 36 -3.51 19.38 -44.58
N ASN A 37 -3.71 20.08 -43.47
CA ASN A 37 -4.31 21.41 -43.48
C ASN A 37 -3.40 22.40 -42.75
N ASN A 38 -2.85 23.33 -43.53
CA ASN A 38 -2.30 24.60 -43.07
C ASN A 38 -3.45 25.54 -42.70
N LEU A 39 -3.32 26.27 -41.59
CA LEU A 39 -3.36 27.74 -41.47
C LEU A 39 -3.60 28.19 -40.01
N PRO A 40 -3.27 29.45 -39.65
CA PRO A 40 -2.58 29.78 -38.41
C PRO A 40 -3.49 30.50 -37.42
N PHE A 41 -3.33 30.27 -36.12
CA PHE A 41 -3.73 31.26 -35.12
C PHE A 41 -2.73 31.33 -33.98
N ARG A 42 -2.05 32.48 -33.94
CA ARG A 42 -1.09 32.91 -32.94
C ARG A 42 -1.88 33.65 -31.87
N PHE A 43 -2.12 33.02 -30.73
CA PHE A 43 -2.66 33.70 -29.54
C PHE A 43 -1.56 33.84 -28.49
N VAL A 44 -1.22 35.10 -28.22
CA VAL A 44 -0.37 35.53 -27.10
C VAL A 44 -1.29 36.05 -26.02
N PRO A 45 -1.16 35.60 -24.75
CA PRO A 45 -1.55 36.42 -23.62
C PRO A 45 -0.31 37.04 -22.97
N LYS A 46 -0.35 38.37 -22.85
CA LYS A 46 0.55 39.13 -21.99
C LYS A 46 0.00 39.14 -20.55
N ASN A 47 0.92 39.02 -19.59
CA ASN A 47 0.91 39.59 -18.24
C ASN A 47 -0.33 39.38 -17.34
N VAL A 48 -0.14 38.59 -16.28
CA VAL A 48 -0.69 38.88 -14.95
C VAL A 48 0.45 38.86 -13.94
N LYS A 49 0.55 39.93 -13.16
CA LYS A 49 1.54 40.16 -12.10
C LYS A 49 1.14 39.43 -10.83
N SER A 50 2.15 38.94 -10.09
CA SER A 50 2.25 38.89 -8.61
C SER A 50 1.18 38.10 -7.85
N LEU A 51 1.53 37.10 -7.03
CA LEU A 51 1.99 37.35 -5.66
C LEU A 51 2.83 36.18 -5.11
N ARG A 52 3.88 36.58 -4.39
CA ARG A 52 4.74 35.76 -3.54
C ARG A 52 3.94 35.16 -2.38
N ASN A 53 4.25 33.93 -2.00
CA ASN A 53 4.29 33.47 -0.60
C ASN A 53 5.07 32.14 -0.52
N PHE A 54 6.40 32.24 -0.62
CA PHE A 54 7.32 31.16 -0.26
C PHE A 54 7.80 31.40 1.18
N SER A 55 7.03 30.96 2.16
CA SER A 55 7.49 30.89 3.56
C SER A 55 7.00 29.65 4.32
N PHE A 56 6.17 28.79 3.73
CA PHE A 56 5.57 27.65 4.45
C PHE A 56 6.44 26.38 4.47
N LEU A 57 7.44 26.26 3.59
CA LEU A 57 8.25 25.03 3.44
C LEU A 57 9.40 24.89 4.45
N ARG A 58 9.66 25.88 5.32
CA ARG A 58 10.68 25.75 6.39
C ARG A 58 10.13 25.19 7.70
N SER A 59 8.82 25.23 7.92
CA SER A 59 8.25 24.84 9.22
C SER A 59 8.15 23.32 9.40
N ALA A 60 7.96 22.56 8.31
CA ALA A 60 7.85 21.10 8.38
C ALA A 60 9.19 20.40 8.67
N ILE A 61 10.32 21.00 8.29
CA ILE A 61 11.66 20.42 8.48
C ILE A 61 12.16 20.64 9.93
N SER A 62 11.70 21.69 10.62
CA SER A 62 12.18 22.02 11.97
C SER A 62 11.63 21.12 13.07
N ALA A 63 10.53 20.40 12.81
CA ALA A 63 9.93 19.50 13.80
C ALA A 63 10.69 18.16 13.96
N LEU A 64 11.58 17.82 13.01
CA LEU A 64 12.34 16.56 13.01
C LEU A 64 13.71 16.68 13.71
N VAL A 65 14.12 17.88 14.15
CA VAL A 65 15.41 18.10 14.82
C VAL A 65 15.23 19.02 16.03
N SER A 66 14.82 18.46 17.15
CA SER A 66 15.05 19.05 18.47
C SER A 66 15.14 17.95 19.52
N GLU A 67 16.33 17.38 19.64
CA GLU A 67 16.79 16.87 20.92
C GLU A 67 17.92 17.77 21.39
N THR A 68 17.63 18.62 22.38
CA THR A 68 18.66 19.19 23.24
C THR A 68 18.30 18.87 24.68
N SER A 69 19.35 18.44 25.37
CA SER A 69 19.39 17.94 26.73
C SER A 69 18.88 18.95 27.74
N GLY A 70 18.00 18.54 28.65
CA GLY A 70 17.55 19.37 29.77
C GLY A 70 16.44 18.71 30.58
N ILE A 71 16.66 18.59 31.88
CA ILE A 71 15.93 17.80 32.87
C ILE A 71 14.51 18.35 33.19
N SER A 72 13.58 17.39 33.32
CA SER A 72 12.29 17.39 34.04
C SER A 72 11.26 18.49 33.76
N SER A 73 10.11 18.09 33.19
CA SER A 73 8.80 18.01 33.87
C SER A 73 7.67 18.17 32.84
N GLU A 74 6.63 17.37 33.02
CA GLU A 74 5.35 17.33 32.29
C GLU A 74 5.37 16.54 30.96
N THR A 75 5.28 15.21 31.08
CA THR A 75 4.71 14.36 30.02
C THR A 75 3.22 14.70 29.87
N SER A 76 2.92 15.75 29.11
CA SER A 76 1.67 15.84 28.37
C SER A 76 1.59 14.59 27.49
N GLY A 77 0.70 13.65 27.84
CA GLY A 77 0.65 12.30 27.28
C GLY A 77 0.64 12.30 25.75
N ALA A 78 1.76 11.87 25.17
CA ALA A 78 1.84 11.61 23.74
C ALA A 78 0.83 10.50 23.37
N SER A 79 0.15 10.64 22.24
CA SER A 79 -0.75 9.59 21.78
C SER A 79 0.03 8.29 21.60
N PRO A 80 -0.52 7.14 22.02
CA PRO A 80 0.10 5.83 21.81
C PRO A 80 0.18 5.44 20.33
N VAL A 81 -0.56 6.11 19.43
CA VAL A 81 -0.57 5.81 18.00
C VAL A 81 -0.51 7.08 17.16
N SER A 82 0.50 7.17 16.29
CA SER A 82 0.63 8.22 15.27
C SER A 82 0.74 7.60 13.88
N LEU A 83 -0.04 8.10 12.93
CA LEU A 83 -0.10 7.58 11.56
C LEU A 83 0.32 8.66 10.55
N THR A 84 1.37 8.41 9.79
CA THR A 84 1.80 9.32 8.71
C THR A 84 1.49 8.68 7.37
N TYR A 85 0.55 9.27 6.64
CA TYR A 85 0.22 8.80 5.29
C TYR A 85 1.28 9.28 4.30
N LEU A 86 1.84 8.36 3.52
CA LEU A 86 2.89 8.66 2.55
C LEU A 86 2.39 8.62 1.09
N GLU A 87 1.08 8.65 0.84
CA GLU A 87 0.40 8.48 -0.46
C GLU A 87 0.49 7.06 -1.05
N GLY A 88 -0.50 6.70 -1.87
CA GLY A 88 -0.65 5.32 -2.35
C GLY A 88 -1.05 4.39 -1.20
N ASN A 89 -0.42 3.22 -1.13
CA ASN A 89 -0.54 2.30 0.01
C ASN A 89 0.52 2.57 1.10
N SER A 90 1.39 3.56 0.92
CA SER A 90 2.54 3.78 1.81
C SER A 90 2.17 4.49 3.11
N TRP A 91 2.69 3.98 4.24
CA TRP A 91 2.56 4.60 5.55
C TRP A 91 3.82 4.51 6.38
N LEU A 92 3.96 5.43 7.32
CA LEU A 92 4.83 5.29 8.49
C LEU A 92 3.96 5.37 9.75
N TRP A 93 3.92 4.29 10.51
CA TRP A 93 3.20 4.23 11.78
C TRP A 93 4.16 4.30 12.96
N ASP A 94 3.73 4.96 14.02
CA ASP A 94 4.32 4.84 15.35
C ASP A 94 3.24 4.24 16.25
N VAL A 95 3.44 3.01 16.72
CA VAL A 95 2.47 2.27 17.55
C VAL A 95 3.19 1.84 18.82
N GLY A 96 2.89 2.48 19.96
CA GLY A 96 3.56 2.19 21.23
C GLY A 96 5.08 2.45 21.20
N GLY A 97 5.56 3.38 20.37
CA GLY A 97 6.99 3.65 20.15
C GLY A 97 7.64 2.74 19.10
N MET A 98 6.89 1.83 18.48
CA MET A 98 7.34 0.97 17.38
C MET A 98 7.12 1.70 16.05
N LYS A 99 8.21 2.00 15.33
CA LYS A 99 8.15 2.64 14.01
C LYS A 99 8.06 1.61 12.90
N ILE A 100 6.88 1.48 12.30
CA ILE A 100 6.57 0.48 11.27
C ILE A 100 6.39 1.18 9.92
N LEU A 101 7.25 0.86 8.95
CA LEU A 101 7.10 1.31 7.57
C LEU A 101 6.23 0.31 6.81
N VAL A 102 5.20 0.76 6.12
CA VAL A 102 4.20 -0.10 5.47
C VAL A 102 4.14 0.20 3.99
N ASP A 103 4.23 -0.85 3.16
CA ASP A 103 4.07 -0.81 1.70
C ASP A 103 4.73 0.40 1.01
N PRO A 104 6.06 0.62 1.20
CA PRO A 104 6.71 1.86 0.81
C PRO A 104 6.95 1.95 -0.71
N ILE A 105 6.45 3.03 -1.31
CA ILE A 105 6.79 3.50 -2.65
C ILE A 105 7.47 4.87 -2.49
N LEU A 106 8.80 4.87 -2.37
CA LEU A 106 9.59 6.07 -2.03
C LEU A 106 10.67 6.39 -3.09
N VAL A 107 10.89 5.48 -4.04
CA VAL A 107 11.89 5.63 -5.09
C VAL A 107 11.25 5.41 -6.45
N GLY A 108 11.17 6.49 -7.24
CA GLY A 108 10.53 6.48 -8.55
C GLY A 108 9.00 6.44 -8.46
N ASN A 109 8.37 6.37 -9.64
CA ASN A 109 6.92 6.24 -9.76
C ASN A 109 6.49 4.79 -9.57
N LEU A 110 5.18 4.54 -9.49
CA LEU A 110 4.60 3.21 -9.60
C LEU A 110 4.27 2.93 -11.07
N ASP A 111 4.84 1.87 -11.66
CA ASP A 111 4.64 1.55 -13.08
C ASP A 111 4.46 0.06 -13.40
N PHE A 112 4.47 -0.84 -12.40
CA PHE A 112 4.34 -2.28 -12.59
C PHE A 112 5.34 -2.86 -13.61
N GLY A 113 6.49 -2.20 -13.79
CA GLY A 113 7.51 -2.58 -14.78
C GLY A 113 7.16 -2.26 -16.23
N ILE A 114 6.02 -1.62 -16.50
CA ILE A 114 5.55 -1.28 -17.86
C ILE A 114 5.10 0.20 -17.92
N PRO A 115 6.04 1.18 -17.94
CA PRO A 115 5.72 2.62 -17.80
C PRO A 115 4.78 3.20 -18.86
N TRP A 116 4.77 2.63 -20.07
CA TRP A 116 3.84 3.10 -21.11
C TRP A 116 2.39 2.66 -20.85
N LEU A 117 2.21 1.57 -20.10
CA LEU A 117 0.91 1.01 -19.75
C LEU A 117 0.32 1.74 -18.53
N TYR A 118 1.13 1.93 -17.49
CA TYR A 118 0.78 2.68 -16.29
C TYR A 118 2.03 3.33 -15.69
N ASP A 119 1.91 4.58 -15.27
CA ASP A 119 2.95 5.32 -14.56
C ASP A 119 2.26 6.33 -13.64
N ALA A 120 2.41 6.18 -12.33
CA ALA A 120 1.76 6.99 -11.32
C ALA A 120 2.75 7.59 -10.32
N ALA A 121 2.76 8.93 -10.26
CA ALA A 121 3.59 9.68 -9.32
C ALA A 121 2.78 10.14 -8.10
N LYS A 122 3.44 10.31 -6.97
CA LYS A 122 2.87 10.99 -5.79
C LYS A 122 2.45 12.42 -6.14
N LYS A 123 1.35 12.92 -5.55
CA LYS A 123 0.85 14.28 -5.80
C LYS A 123 1.52 15.30 -4.90
N VAL A 124 1.68 14.98 -3.62
CA VAL A 124 2.13 15.91 -2.57
C VAL A 124 3.60 15.68 -2.22
N LEU A 125 3.98 14.45 -1.89
CA LEU A 125 5.29 14.06 -1.37
C LEU A 125 6.29 13.73 -2.49
N LYS A 126 6.32 14.54 -3.55
CA LYS A 126 7.18 14.33 -4.73
C LYS A 126 8.68 14.32 -4.41
N ASN A 127 9.09 14.98 -3.32
CA ASN A 127 10.47 15.11 -2.90
C ASN A 127 10.82 14.27 -1.66
N PHE A 128 9.85 13.53 -1.11
CA PHE A 128 10.10 12.67 0.05
C PHE A 128 10.91 11.44 -0.39
N GLN A 129 12.04 11.20 0.26
CA GLN A 129 13.01 10.20 -0.12
C GLN A 129 13.34 9.27 1.05
N LEU A 130 14.04 8.17 0.76
CA LEU A 130 14.54 7.24 1.78
C LEU A 130 15.42 7.91 2.84
N SER A 131 16.08 9.02 2.52
CA SER A 131 16.87 9.81 3.49
C SER A 131 16.02 10.51 4.54
N ASP A 132 14.74 10.76 4.24
CA ASP A 132 13.82 11.50 5.09
C ASP A 132 13.09 10.59 6.08
N LEU A 133 13.22 9.26 5.92
CA LEU A 133 12.72 8.29 6.87
C LEU A 133 13.47 8.41 8.20
N PRO A 134 12.77 8.35 9.34
CA PRO A 134 13.43 8.15 10.63
C PRO A 134 14.05 6.75 10.70
N GLU A 135 14.69 6.42 11.81
CA GLU A 135 14.94 5.02 12.13
C GLU A 135 13.61 4.26 12.19
N ILE A 136 13.59 3.05 11.64
CA ILE A 136 12.42 2.19 11.58
C ILE A 136 12.75 0.85 12.23
N ASP A 137 11.79 0.30 12.96
CA ASP A 137 11.95 -0.95 13.70
C ASP A 137 11.53 -2.17 12.87
N CYS A 138 10.58 -1.98 11.94
CA CYS A 138 10.03 -3.04 11.11
C CYS A 138 9.53 -2.51 9.75
N LEU A 139 9.68 -3.32 8.70
CA LEU A 139 8.96 -3.19 7.44
C LEU A 139 7.76 -4.17 7.45
N LEU A 140 6.58 -3.69 7.06
CA LEU A 140 5.38 -4.50 6.89
C LEU A 140 4.94 -4.46 5.42
N ILE A 141 4.85 -5.62 4.79
CA ILE A 141 4.36 -5.77 3.41
C ILE A 141 3.05 -6.55 3.42
N THR A 142 2.00 -5.95 2.84
CA THR A 142 0.67 -6.59 2.80
C THR A 142 0.49 -7.54 1.62
N GLN A 143 0.97 -7.14 0.45
CA GLN A 143 0.74 -7.86 -0.81
C GLN A 143 2.03 -7.99 -1.61
N SER A 144 2.07 -8.95 -2.54
CA SER A 144 3.21 -9.16 -3.44
C SER A 144 3.24 -8.24 -4.68
N LEU A 145 2.17 -7.48 -4.91
CA LEU A 145 2.02 -6.58 -6.06
C LEU A 145 2.89 -5.33 -5.94
N ASP A 146 3.25 -4.73 -7.08
CA ASP A 146 4.23 -3.63 -7.16
C ASP A 146 3.76 -2.34 -6.45
N ASP A 147 2.46 -2.14 -6.27
CA ASP A 147 1.87 -1.04 -5.50
C ASP A 147 1.93 -1.24 -3.98
N HIS A 148 2.55 -2.35 -3.54
CA HIS A 148 2.83 -2.69 -2.14
C HIS A 148 4.30 -3.09 -1.94
N CYS A 149 4.77 -4.04 -2.73
CA CYS A 149 6.10 -4.65 -2.67
C CYS A 149 7.04 -4.04 -3.73
N HIS A 150 7.18 -2.71 -3.73
CA HIS A 150 7.85 -1.98 -4.80
C HIS A 150 9.38 -2.17 -4.79
N VAL A 151 9.90 -3.02 -5.68
CA VAL A 151 11.32 -3.43 -5.71
C VAL A 151 12.29 -2.26 -5.82
N ARG A 152 11.95 -1.20 -6.58
CA ARG A 152 12.80 -0.01 -6.70
C ARG A 152 12.98 0.72 -5.38
N THR A 153 12.00 0.65 -4.49
CA THR A 153 12.11 1.19 -3.14
C THR A 153 12.78 0.21 -2.20
N LEU A 154 12.41 -1.08 -2.26
CA LEU A 154 12.87 -2.10 -1.33
C LEU A 154 14.37 -2.41 -1.46
N LYS A 155 14.93 -2.41 -2.66
CA LYS A 155 16.36 -2.70 -2.88
C LYS A 155 17.31 -1.70 -2.21
N PRO A 156 17.19 -0.37 -2.42
CA PRO A 156 17.99 0.59 -1.67
C PRO A 156 17.61 0.66 -0.18
N LEU A 157 16.35 0.37 0.19
CA LEU A 157 15.95 0.30 1.59
C LEU A 157 16.70 -0.81 2.35
N SER A 158 16.85 -2.00 1.75
CA SER A 158 17.58 -3.10 2.37
C SER A 158 19.08 -2.82 2.51
N GLN A 159 19.65 -2.03 1.61
CA GLN A 159 21.02 -1.54 1.74
C GLN A 159 21.17 -0.49 2.85
N LYS A 160 20.17 0.38 3.02
CA LYS A 160 20.14 1.40 4.08
C LYS A 160 19.96 0.77 5.46
N PHE A 161 19.15 -0.30 5.57
CA PHE A 161 18.84 -1.00 6.82
C PHE A 161 19.04 -2.52 6.68
N PRO A 162 20.30 -3.01 6.66
CA PRO A 162 20.59 -4.43 6.39
C PRO A 162 20.03 -5.39 7.44
N GLY A 163 19.83 -4.94 8.68
CA GLY A 163 19.23 -5.73 9.76
C GLY A 163 17.73 -5.51 9.97
N LEU A 164 17.04 -4.87 9.02
CA LEU A 164 15.62 -4.54 9.16
C LEU A 164 14.79 -5.81 9.24
N ARG A 165 13.99 -5.93 10.31
CA ARG A 165 12.96 -6.98 10.42
C ARG A 165 11.87 -6.71 9.40
N VAL A 166 11.51 -7.72 8.61
CA VAL A 166 10.42 -7.64 7.63
C VAL A 166 9.34 -8.64 7.99
N ILE A 167 8.09 -8.19 7.99
CA ILE A 167 6.90 -9.02 8.16
C ILE A 167 6.08 -8.93 6.88
N SER A 168 5.67 -10.06 6.32
CA SER A 168 5.02 -10.08 5.01
C SER A 168 4.06 -11.25 4.79
N THR A 169 3.20 -11.13 3.79
CA THR A 169 2.53 -12.26 3.12
C THR A 169 3.55 -13.24 2.52
N PRO A 170 3.32 -14.56 2.57
CA PRO A 170 4.14 -15.57 1.87
C PRO A 170 4.22 -15.35 0.37
N ASN A 171 3.23 -14.72 -0.26
CA ASN A 171 3.26 -14.46 -1.71
C ASN A 171 4.42 -13.54 -2.14
N ALA A 172 4.93 -12.70 -1.24
CA ALA A 172 6.04 -11.79 -1.52
C ALA A 172 7.43 -12.41 -1.32
N GLU A 173 7.51 -13.69 -0.91
CA GLU A 173 8.78 -14.39 -0.68
C GLU A 173 9.77 -14.32 -1.85
N PRO A 174 9.37 -14.55 -3.12
CA PRO A 174 10.29 -14.47 -4.25
C PRO A 174 10.90 -13.08 -4.47
N ILE A 175 10.24 -12.03 -3.96
CA ILE A 175 10.70 -10.64 -4.09
C ILE A 175 11.56 -10.24 -2.88
N LEU A 176 11.17 -10.65 -1.68
CA LEU A 176 11.79 -10.20 -0.44
C LEU A 176 13.02 -11.01 -0.03
N SER A 177 13.01 -12.33 -0.24
CA SER A 177 14.12 -13.21 0.17
C SER A 177 15.47 -12.88 -0.48
N PRO A 178 15.57 -12.32 -1.70
CA PRO A 178 16.84 -11.85 -2.25
C PRO A 178 17.29 -10.48 -1.73
N LEU A 179 16.41 -9.75 -1.03
CA LEU A 179 16.65 -8.36 -0.61
C LEU A 179 16.93 -8.23 0.89
N PHE A 180 16.32 -9.07 1.72
CA PHE A 180 16.38 -8.98 3.19
C PHE A 180 16.72 -10.32 3.82
N ASP A 181 17.59 -10.30 4.83
CA ASP A 181 18.05 -11.51 5.53
C ASP A 181 17.06 -11.99 6.62
N SER A 182 16.19 -11.10 7.12
CA SER A 182 15.29 -11.38 8.25
C SER A 182 13.83 -11.10 7.88
N VAL A 183 13.21 -12.04 7.19
CA VAL A 183 11.79 -11.96 6.79
C VAL A 183 10.94 -13.01 7.52
N SER A 184 9.83 -12.57 8.11
CA SER A 184 8.81 -13.44 8.70
C SER A 184 7.56 -13.42 7.84
N TYR A 185 7.28 -14.54 7.19
CA TYR A 185 6.09 -14.71 6.35
C TYR A 185 4.93 -15.25 7.17
N LEU A 186 3.81 -14.51 7.22
CA LEU A 186 2.65 -14.83 8.04
C LEU A 186 1.47 -15.25 7.15
N GLU A 187 1.02 -16.49 7.32
CA GLU A 187 -0.29 -16.93 6.81
C GLU A 187 -1.42 -16.32 7.67
N PRO A 188 -2.64 -16.12 7.13
CA PRO A 188 -3.78 -15.62 7.90
C PRO A 188 -4.01 -16.39 9.21
N GLY A 189 -4.14 -15.66 10.32
CA GLY A 189 -4.25 -16.20 11.68
C GLY A 189 -2.93 -16.37 12.41
N GLN A 190 -1.79 -16.27 11.73
CA GLN A 190 -0.48 -16.26 12.38
C GLN A 190 -0.15 -14.87 12.93
N THR A 191 0.67 -14.88 13.98
CA THR A 191 1.02 -13.70 14.75
C THR A 191 2.53 -13.59 14.90
N PHE A 192 3.03 -12.36 14.93
CA PHE A 192 4.42 -12.02 15.21
C PHE A 192 4.49 -10.94 16.29
N GLU A 193 5.40 -11.10 17.24
CA GLU A 193 5.61 -10.13 18.32
C GLU A 193 6.89 -9.32 18.06
N LEU A 194 6.74 -8.01 17.99
CA LEU A 194 7.85 -7.06 17.96
C LEU A 194 8.06 -6.51 19.37
N GLU A 195 9.26 -6.71 19.90
CA GLU A 195 9.70 -6.15 21.17
C GLU A 195 10.95 -5.29 20.98
N LYS A 196 10.96 -4.14 21.67
CA LYS A 196 12.10 -3.23 21.76
C LYS A 196 12.80 -3.36 23.12
N LYS A 197 14.00 -2.80 23.24
CA LYS A 197 14.83 -2.88 24.46
C LYS A 197 14.22 -2.13 25.65
N ASP A 198 13.35 -1.16 25.40
CA ASP A 198 12.56 -0.44 26.39
C ASP A 198 11.29 -1.21 26.82
N ASN A 199 11.14 -2.46 26.37
CA ASN A 199 10.01 -3.36 26.57
C ASN A 199 8.70 -2.92 25.88
N SER A 200 8.74 -1.96 24.96
CA SER A 200 7.60 -1.70 24.07
C SER A 200 7.29 -2.93 23.23
N LYS A 201 6.03 -3.40 23.26
CA LYS A 201 5.57 -4.61 22.57
C LYS A 201 4.39 -4.34 21.64
N VAL A 202 4.54 -4.76 20.39
CA VAL A 202 3.48 -4.75 19.40
C VAL A 202 3.27 -6.16 18.85
N THR A 203 2.01 -6.58 18.81
CA THR A 203 1.61 -7.87 18.24
C THR A 203 0.98 -7.63 16.88
N ILE A 204 1.50 -8.29 15.84
CA ILE A 204 1.02 -8.19 14.47
C ILE A 204 0.40 -9.52 14.06
N THR A 205 -0.88 -9.53 13.70
CA THR A 205 -1.61 -10.72 13.27
C THR A 205 -2.06 -10.57 11.83
N ALA A 206 -1.68 -11.53 10.98
CA ALA A 206 -2.11 -11.56 9.58
C ALA A 206 -3.58 -11.95 9.47
N THR A 207 -4.29 -11.32 8.54
CA THR A 207 -5.69 -11.60 8.22
C THR A 207 -5.82 -11.84 6.73
N ALA A 208 -6.78 -12.67 6.32
CA ALA A 208 -6.98 -12.96 4.90
C ALA A 208 -7.65 -11.77 4.18
N GLY A 209 -6.92 -11.22 3.21
CA GLY A 209 -7.39 -10.22 2.25
C GLY A 209 -7.82 -10.85 0.91
N PRO A 210 -7.65 -10.15 -0.23
CA PRO A 210 -8.08 -10.65 -1.54
C PRO A 210 -7.18 -11.76 -2.08
N VAL A 211 -7.75 -12.64 -2.91
CA VAL A 211 -6.99 -13.59 -3.75
C VAL A 211 -6.71 -12.93 -5.10
N LEU A 212 -5.49 -12.43 -5.30
CA LEU A 212 -5.09 -11.65 -6.48
C LEU A 212 -4.41 -12.52 -7.55
N GLY A 213 -5.15 -13.53 -8.00
CA GLY A 213 -4.68 -14.49 -8.99
C GLY A 213 -5.68 -15.62 -9.20
N PRO A 214 -5.23 -16.79 -9.66
CA PRO A 214 -6.10 -17.96 -9.75
C PRO A 214 -6.73 -18.28 -8.38
N PRO A 215 -7.96 -18.83 -8.34
CA PRO A 215 -8.72 -19.00 -7.10
C PRO A 215 -8.10 -19.97 -6.08
N TRP A 216 -7.08 -20.74 -6.48
CA TRP A 216 -6.29 -21.62 -5.61
C TRP A 216 -5.02 -20.97 -5.05
N GLN A 217 -4.72 -19.73 -5.42
CA GLN A 217 -3.61 -18.97 -4.86
C GLN A 217 -3.92 -18.57 -3.41
N ARG A 218 -2.88 -18.39 -2.60
CA ARG A 218 -3.03 -17.85 -1.25
C ARG A 218 -3.62 -16.44 -1.31
N PRO A 219 -4.49 -16.06 -0.36
CA PRO A 219 -4.88 -14.66 -0.23
C PRO A 219 -3.66 -13.80 0.09
N GLU A 220 -3.73 -12.53 -0.26
CA GLU A 220 -2.85 -11.51 0.32
C GLU A 220 -3.32 -11.14 1.74
N ASN A 221 -2.53 -10.32 2.45
CA ASN A 221 -2.80 -10.03 3.85
C ASN A 221 -3.40 -8.64 4.07
N GLY A 222 -4.35 -8.55 5.01
CA GLY A 222 -4.51 -7.39 5.88
C GLY A 222 -3.85 -7.67 7.24
N TYR A 223 -3.71 -6.68 8.12
CA TYR A 223 -3.09 -6.89 9.45
C TYR A 223 -3.86 -6.25 10.59
N LEU A 224 -3.98 -6.99 11.70
CA LEU A 224 -4.28 -6.44 13.02
C LEU A 224 -2.96 -6.14 13.74
N VAL A 225 -2.85 -4.95 14.31
CA VAL A 225 -1.67 -4.48 15.04
C VAL A 225 -2.12 -4.02 16.42
N LYS A 226 -1.72 -4.74 17.45
CA LYS A 226 -2.10 -4.46 18.83
C LYS A 226 -0.91 -3.90 19.62
N CYS A 227 -1.09 -2.71 20.18
CA CYS A 227 -0.17 -2.14 21.18
C CYS A 227 -0.54 -2.72 22.55
N GLN A 228 0.39 -3.40 23.21
CA GLN A 228 0.10 -4.07 24.49
C GLN A 228 -0.05 -3.08 25.64
N GLU A 229 0.63 -1.94 25.58
CA GLU A 229 0.64 -0.94 26.65
C GLU A 229 -0.68 -0.15 26.70
N SER A 230 -1.18 0.26 25.53
CA SER A 230 -2.43 1.02 25.41
C SER A 230 -3.66 0.14 25.18
N GLN A 231 -3.45 -1.14 24.84
CA GLN A 231 -4.47 -2.08 24.38
C GLN A 231 -5.22 -1.65 23.11
N LEU A 232 -4.79 -0.55 22.46
CA LEU A 232 -5.35 -0.12 21.18
C LEU A 232 -5.01 -1.12 20.08
N THR A 233 -6.02 -1.42 19.26
CA THR A 233 -5.88 -2.30 18.12
C THR A 233 -6.16 -1.55 16.82
N LEU A 234 -5.19 -1.57 15.91
CA LEU A 234 -5.28 -1.03 14.56
C LEU A 234 -5.52 -2.17 13.58
N TYR A 235 -6.47 -1.99 12.67
CA TYR A 235 -6.66 -2.87 11.53
C TYR A 235 -6.31 -2.13 10.23
N TYR A 236 -5.44 -2.74 9.43
CA TYR A 236 -5.09 -2.25 8.10
C TYR A 236 -5.56 -3.22 7.04
N GLU A 237 -6.45 -2.75 6.17
CA GLU A 237 -6.95 -3.48 5.01
C GLU A 237 -6.80 -2.61 3.76
N PRO A 238 -5.77 -2.85 2.93
CA PRO A 238 -5.36 -1.95 1.87
C PRO A 238 -6.37 -1.81 0.73
N HIS A 239 -7.23 -2.80 0.49
CA HIS A 239 -8.14 -2.83 -0.68
C HIS A 239 -9.62 -2.86 -0.29
N CYS A 240 -9.93 -2.81 1.02
CA CYS A 240 -11.28 -2.97 1.58
C CYS A 240 -11.90 -4.33 1.19
N VAL A 241 -11.08 -5.37 1.02
CA VAL A 241 -11.51 -6.74 0.71
C VAL A 241 -10.97 -7.70 1.75
N TYR A 242 -11.86 -8.24 2.59
CA TYR A 242 -11.49 -8.96 3.80
C TYR A 242 -12.36 -10.21 4.02
N ASN A 243 -11.80 -11.20 4.75
CA ASN A 243 -12.54 -12.37 5.20
C ASN A 243 -13.46 -12.03 6.39
N LYS A 244 -14.78 -11.93 6.13
CA LYS A 244 -15.79 -11.60 7.15
C LYS A 244 -15.84 -12.58 8.31
N THR A 245 -15.80 -13.88 8.03
CA THR A 245 -15.88 -14.94 9.07
C THR A 245 -14.65 -14.95 9.96
N PHE A 246 -13.49 -14.54 9.43
CA PHE A 246 -12.31 -14.32 10.23
C PHE A 246 -12.50 -13.11 11.15
N LEU A 247 -12.87 -11.95 10.58
CA LEU A 247 -12.92 -10.69 11.33
C LEU A 247 -14.11 -10.55 12.30
N GLU A 248 -15.18 -11.34 12.17
CA GLU A 248 -16.34 -11.25 13.08
C GLU A 248 -15.98 -11.50 14.56
N LYS A 249 -14.90 -12.24 14.79
CA LYS A 249 -14.35 -12.58 16.12
C LYS A 249 -13.33 -11.57 16.62
N GLU A 250 -12.91 -10.65 15.74
CA GLU A 250 -11.87 -9.67 16.02
C GLU A 250 -12.48 -8.30 16.33
N ARG A 251 -11.65 -7.42 16.89
CA ARG A 251 -11.99 -6.03 17.18
C ARG A 251 -10.82 -5.12 16.79
N ALA A 252 -11.13 -3.91 16.36
CA ALA A 252 -10.13 -2.89 16.12
C ALA A 252 -10.68 -1.52 16.46
N ASP A 253 -9.96 -0.73 17.25
CA ASP A 253 -10.32 0.65 17.57
C ASP A 253 -10.13 1.56 16.35
N ILE A 254 -9.09 1.30 15.55
CA ILE A 254 -8.67 2.10 14.40
C ILE A 254 -8.77 1.22 13.15
N VAL A 255 -9.47 1.67 12.12
CA VAL A 255 -9.51 1.00 10.81
C VAL A 255 -8.90 1.91 9.75
N ILE A 256 -7.79 1.48 9.15
CA ILE A 256 -7.17 2.12 7.99
C ILE A 256 -7.60 1.35 6.74
N THR A 257 -8.37 1.98 5.87
CA THR A 257 -8.88 1.33 4.65
C THR A 257 -9.29 2.34 3.58
N PRO A 258 -9.31 1.96 2.29
CA PRO A 258 -9.84 2.83 1.25
C PRO A 258 -11.33 3.09 1.46
N VAL A 259 -11.73 4.34 1.20
CA VAL A 259 -13.14 4.73 1.23
C VAL A 259 -13.66 5.11 -0.16
N ILE A 260 -12.79 5.27 -1.14
CA ILE A 260 -13.14 5.56 -2.54
C ILE A 260 -12.84 4.31 -3.37
N LYS A 261 -13.81 3.88 -4.18
CA LYS A 261 -13.62 2.70 -5.03
C LYS A 261 -12.71 3.05 -6.21
N GLN A 262 -11.87 2.12 -6.62
CA GLN A 262 -11.16 2.16 -7.91
C GLN A 262 -11.66 1.02 -8.78
N LEU A 263 -12.13 1.36 -9.98
CA LEU A 263 -12.85 0.45 -10.85
C LEU A 263 -12.20 0.39 -12.22
N LEU A 264 -12.18 -0.82 -12.79
CA LEU A 264 -12.03 -1.06 -14.22
C LEU A 264 -13.41 -1.42 -14.81
N PRO A 265 -13.57 -1.37 -16.14
CA PRO A 265 -14.76 -1.94 -16.78
C PRO A 265 -14.98 -3.39 -16.30
N SER A 266 -16.11 -3.62 -15.62
CA SER A 266 -16.53 -4.93 -15.09
C SER A 266 -15.67 -5.53 -13.95
N PHE A 267 -14.75 -4.76 -13.35
CA PHE A 267 -13.91 -5.27 -12.25
C PHE A 267 -13.66 -4.21 -11.18
N THR A 268 -13.78 -4.59 -9.90
CA THR A 268 -13.43 -3.73 -8.76
C THR A 268 -11.98 -3.99 -8.38
N LEU A 269 -11.12 -2.98 -8.49
CA LEU A 269 -9.73 -3.07 -8.05
C LEU A 269 -9.60 -2.80 -6.56
N VAL A 270 -10.27 -1.74 -6.09
CA VAL A 270 -10.27 -1.31 -4.70
C VAL A 270 -11.71 -1.03 -4.29
N SER A 271 -12.15 -1.64 -3.19
CA SER A 271 -13.49 -1.43 -2.63
C SER A 271 -13.51 -0.18 -1.71
N GLY A 272 -14.70 0.24 -1.28
CA GLY A 272 -14.85 1.45 -0.46
C GLY A 272 -16.31 1.75 -0.17
N GLN A 273 -16.62 2.99 0.20
CA GLN A 273 -17.97 3.47 0.49
C GLN A 273 -18.70 2.55 1.50
N GLU A 274 -19.78 1.87 1.08
CA GLU A 274 -20.57 0.99 1.94
C GLU A 274 -19.76 -0.17 2.51
N ASP A 275 -18.77 -0.68 1.76
CA ASP A 275 -17.95 -1.81 2.21
C ASP A 275 -16.98 -1.41 3.34
N ALA A 276 -16.49 -0.16 3.31
CA ALA A 276 -15.70 0.41 4.39
C ALA A 276 -16.55 0.65 5.66
N VAL A 277 -17.82 1.07 5.49
CA VAL A 277 -18.76 1.19 6.62
C VAL A 277 -19.07 -0.18 7.23
N LYS A 278 -19.29 -1.21 6.39
CA LYS A 278 -19.47 -2.60 6.86
C LYS A 278 -18.24 -3.10 7.62
N LEU A 279 -17.02 -2.78 7.15
CA LEU A 279 -15.79 -3.15 7.82
C LEU A 279 -15.68 -2.49 9.19
N ALA A 280 -15.88 -1.18 9.26
CA ALA A 280 -15.89 -0.42 10.51
C ALA A 280 -16.93 -0.97 11.50
N LYS A 281 -18.13 -1.33 11.01
CA LYS A 281 -19.19 -1.94 11.82
C LYS A 281 -18.80 -3.31 12.36
N LEU A 282 -18.21 -4.16 11.51
CA LEU A 282 -17.79 -5.51 11.86
C LEU A 282 -16.76 -5.51 12.98
N LEU A 283 -15.77 -4.62 12.88
CA LEU A 283 -14.67 -4.51 13.85
C LEU A 283 -14.99 -3.64 15.07
N GLN A 284 -16.17 -3.01 15.09
CA GLN A 284 -16.59 -2.08 16.14
C GLN A 284 -15.61 -0.90 16.29
N ALA A 285 -15.19 -0.36 15.15
CA ALA A 285 -14.24 0.73 15.08
C ALA A 285 -14.70 1.96 15.88
N LYS A 286 -13.75 2.67 16.49
CA LYS A 286 -13.94 4.01 17.05
C LYS A 286 -13.50 5.07 16.06
N PHE A 287 -12.44 4.77 15.31
CA PHE A 287 -11.84 5.65 14.31
C PHE A 287 -11.74 4.94 12.97
N VAL A 288 -12.12 5.63 11.90
CA VAL A 288 -11.76 5.25 10.53
C VAL A 288 -10.78 6.28 10.00
N VAL A 289 -9.65 5.80 9.48
CA VAL A 289 -8.61 6.62 8.86
C VAL A 289 -8.63 6.31 7.36
N PRO A 290 -9.28 7.15 6.53
CA PRO A 290 -9.39 6.88 5.11
C PRO A 290 -8.03 6.91 4.42
N MET A 291 -7.77 5.94 3.56
CA MET A 291 -6.67 6.04 2.59
C MET A 291 -7.15 6.36 1.19
N LYS A 292 -6.36 7.16 0.48
CA LYS A 292 -6.61 7.57 -0.91
C LYS A 292 -5.57 6.91 -1.83
N ASN A 293 -5.48 5.58 -1.79
CA ASN A 293 -4.43 4.83 -2.48
C ASN A 293 -4.40 5.02 -4.01
N GLY A 294 -5.55 5.28 -4.64
CA GLY A 294 -5.64 5.63 -6.06
C GLY A 294 -5.38 7.11 -6.40
N ASP A 295 -5.19 7.99 -5.40
CA ASP A 295 -5.06 9.44 -5.61
C ASP A 295 -3.62 9.84 -5.99
N LEU A 296 -3.17 9.36 -7.14
CA LEU A 296 -1.84 9.58 -7.72
C LEU A 296 -1.95 10.35 -9.05
N ASP A 297 -0.88 11.06 -9.41
CA ASP A 297 -0.72 11.68 -10.74
C ASP A 297 -0.39 10.56 -11.75
N SER A 298 -1.42 9.92 -12.31
CA SER A 298 -1.28 8.76 -13.19
C SER A 298 -1.42 9.08 -14.68
N LYS A 299 -0.62 8.39 -15.51
CA LYS A 299 -0.68 8.42 -16.97
C LYS A 299 -0.50 7.01 -17.55
N GLY A 300 -0.73 6.86 -18.85
CA GLY A 300 -0.64 5.58 -19.55
C GLY A 300 -1.98 5.18 -20.17
N LEU A 301 -2.06 3.93 -20.65
CA LEU A 301 -3.29 3.38 -21.22
C LEU A 301 -4.26 2.94 -20.12
N LEU A 302 -3.76 2.30 -19.05
CA LEU A 302 -4.60 1.81 -17.94
C LEU A 302 -5.25 2.96 -17.17
N SER A 303 -4.54 4.08 -16.96
CA SER A 303 -5.10 5.23 -16.23
C SER A 303 -6.31 5.87 -16.94
N ARG A 304 -6.51 5.59 -18.24
CA ARG A 304 -7.67 6.10 -19.00
C ARG A 304 -8.94 5.29 -18.80
N ILE A 305 -8.82 4.05 -18.33
CA ILE A 305 -9.95 3.13 -18.12
C ILE A 305 -10.24 2.90 -16.64
N ILE A 306 -9.32 3.29 -15.75
CA ILE A 306 -9.55 3.31 -14.30
C ILE A 306 -10.37 4.57 -13.98
N PHE A 307 -11.43 4.39 -13.21
CA PHE A 307 -12.23 5.50 -12.70
C PHE A 307 -12.55 5.29 -11.22
N SER A 308 -12.76 6.41 -10.52
CA SER A 308 -13.09 6.40 -9.10
C SER A 308 -14.58 6.57 -8.88
N GLU A 309 -15.13 5.87 -7.89
CA GLU A 309 -16.54 6.01 -7.46
C GLU A 309 -16.62 6.35 -5.97
N GLY A 310 -17.39 7.39 -5.67
CA GLY A 310 -17.58 7.95 -4.33
C GLY A 310 -16.52 8.99 -3.94
N THR A 311 -16.75 9.65 -2.81
CA THR A 311 -15.82 10.60 -2.20
C THR A 311 -15.67 10.33 -0.70
N VAL A 312 -14.75 11.02 -0.03
CA VAL A 312 -14.65 10.94 1.44
C VAL A 312 -15.91 11.53 2.09
N GLU A 313 -16.48 12.58 1.51
CA GLU A 313 -17.71 13.22 2.00
C GLU A 313 -18.91 12.28 1.88
N SER A 314 -19.09 11.59 0.75
CA SER A 314 -20.18 10.61 0.61
C SER A 314 -20.01 9.45 1.59
N PHE A 315 -18.78 8.98 1.80
CA PHE A 315 -18.48 7.98 2.83
C PHE A 315 -18.86 8.46 4.23
N LYS A 316 -18.47 9.69 4.62
CA LYS A 316 -18.81 10.28 5.93
C LYS A 316 -20.33 10.35 6.15
N VAL A 317 -21.10 10.69 5.11
CA VAL A 317 -22.56 10.71 5.17
C VAL A 317 -23.11 9.32 5.50
N ILE A 318 -22.65 8.26 4.81
CA ILE A 318 -23.09 6.89 5.07
C ILE A 318 -22.66 6.44 6.47
N LEU A 319 -21.40 6.72 6.85
CA LEU A 319 -20.86 6.33 8.15
C LEU A 319 -21.62 6.99 9.31
N SER A 320 -21.87 8.30 9.25
CA SER A 320 -22.57 9.01 10.32
C SER A 320 -24.01 8.52 10.54
N ARG A 321 -24.65 8.00 9.47
CA ARG A 321 -25.98 7.40 9.55
C ARG A 321 -25.96 6.01 10.18
N GLU A 322 -25.00 5.16 9.82
CA GLU A 322 -24.94 3.76 10.27
C GLU A 322 -24.21 3.59 11.62
N LEU A 323 -23.24 4.46 11.88
CA LEU A 323 -22.28 4.40 12.99
C LEU A 323 -21.99 5.81 13.53
N PRO A 324 -22.98 6.50 14.15
CA PRO A 324 -22.85 7.91 14.55
C PRO A 324 -21.77 8.20 15.60
N GLY A 325 -21.29 7.17 16.33
CA GLY A 325 -20.22 7.30 17.30
C GLY A 325 -18.80 7.16 16.72
N VAL A 326 -18.67 6.82 15.44
CA VAL A 326 -17.38 6.57 14.79
C VAL A 326 -16.85 7.85 14.17
N GLN A 327 -15.61 8.20 14.51
CA GLN A 327 -14.95 9.40 14.01
C GLN A 327 -14.11 9.09 12.77
N VAL A 328 -14.18 9.96 11.77
CA VAL A 328 -13.31 9.91 10.60
C VAL A 328 -12.14 10.85 10.81
N LEU A 329 -10.92 10.31 10.79
CA LEU A 329 -9.69 11.09 10.93
C LEU A 329 -8.97 11.08 9.58
N GLU A 330 -9.01 12.21 8.86
CA GLU A 330 -8.40 12.31 7.55
C GLU A 330 -6.90 12.62 7.66
N PRO A 331 -6.02 11.76 7.12
CA PRO A 331 -4.60 12.03 7.10
C PRO A 331 -4.25 13.08 6.03
N GLU A 332 -3.36 14.00 6.37
CA GLU A 332 -2.67 14.84 5.38
C GLU A 332 -1.34 14.17 5.01
N PRO A 333 -1.01 14.02 3.71
CA PRO A 333 0.25 13.41 3.29
C PRO A 333 1.49 14.02 3.95
N GLY A 334 2.30 13.18 4.60
CA GLY A 334 3.54 13.56 5.27
C GLY A 334 3.36 14.24 6.63
N VAL A 335 2.12 14.46 7.08
CA VAL A 335 1.83 15.03 8.40
C VAL A 335 1.43 13.92 9.36
N PRO A 336 2.08 13.78 10.53
CA PRO A 336 1.68 12.80 11.53
C PRO A 336 0.27 13.08 12.07
N LEU A 337 -0.64 12.13 11.89
CA LEU A 337 -1.98 12.14 12.46
C LEU A 337 -1.96 11.39 13.81
N GLN A 338 -2.14 12.13 14.90
CA GLN A 338 -2.24 11.56 16.25
C GLN A 338 -3.63 10.97 16.47
N ILE A 339 -3.71 9.70 16.88
CA ILE A 339 -4.99 9.09 17.24
C ILE A 339 -5.37 9.52 18.66
N PRO A 340 -6.58 10.04 18.91
CA PRO A 340 -6.98 10.39 20.26
C PRO A 340 -6.97 9.16 21.16
N SER A 341 -6.42 9.29 22.37
CA SER A 341 -6.67 8.32 23.43
C SER A 341 -8.18 8.25 23.64
N ALA A 342 -8.75 7.04 23.62
CA ALA A 342 -10.17 6.88 23.88
C ALA A 342 -10.50 7.50 25.26
N PRO A 343 -11.63 8.21 25.40
CA PRO A 343 -12.04 8.79 26.68
C PRO A 343 -12.29 7.72 27.76
#